data_AF-A0A060N3E2-F1
#
_entry.id   AF-A0A060N3E2-F1
#
_cell.length_a   1.000
_cell.length_b   1.000
_cell.length_c   1.000
_cell.angle_alpha   90.00
_cell.angle_beta   90.00
_cell.angle_gamma   90.00
#
_symmetry.space_group_name_H-M   'P 1'
#
loop_
_entity.id
_entity.type
_entity.pdbx_description
1 polymer ?
#
loop_
_entity_poly.entity_id
_entity_poly.type
_entity_poly.pdbx_seq_one_letter_code
_entity_poly.pdbx_strand_id
1 'polypeptide(L)'
;MAMMDCGVIAKKNGKIINTGFFTDMKDTLGFECPKDNNGNLIKGECFIFLGDEDFYIGIYKTHISIYKNKNEFIDEILDIDYYATTIKETKFRYKKFIDNVELDVRRFNSNSTYMLRFWYKGDLYEAMYGYNVDLDINYLQHNLDRKDKFKLDRWLNKTI
;
A
#
# COMPACT_ATOMS: atom_id res chain seq x y z
N MET A 1 -6.28 -7.02 -24.52
CA MET A 1 -6.76 -6.23 -23.37
C MET A 1 -5.57 -5.49 -22.81
N ALA A 2 -5.65 -4.17 -22.64
CA ALA A 2 -4.59 -3.42 -21.97
C ALA A 2 -4.45 -3.98 -20.55
N MET A 3 -3.29 -4.58 -20.25
CA MET A 3 -2.97 -5.10 -18.93
C MET A 3 -2.75 -3.88 -18.02
N MET A 4 -3.47 -3.80 -16.91
CA MET A 4 -3.28 -2.66 -16.01
C MET A 4 -1.91 -2.80 -15.34
N ASP A 5 -1.03 -1.81 -15.52
CA ASP A 5 0.38 -1.95 -15.18
C ASP A 5 0.56 -2.12 -13.66
N CYS A 6 -0.18 -1.37 -12.83
CA CYS A 6 -0.08 -1.44 -11.37
C CYS A 6 -1.24 -0.69 -10.72
N GLY A 7 -1.62 -0.99 -9.48
CA GLY A 7 -2.63 -0.20 -8.77
C GLY A 7 -2.71 -0.52 -7.28
N VAL A 8 -3.78 -0.06 -6.63
CA VAL A 8 -3.96 -0.18 -5.18
C VAL A 8 -5.43 -0.29 -4.78
N ILE A 9 -5.70 -1.06 -3.73
CA ILE A 9 -6.94 -1.04 -2.95
C ILE A 9 -6.53 -0.86 -1.50
N ALA A 10 -7.04 0.16 -0.83
CA ALA A 10 -6.66 0.43 0.56
C ALA A 10 -7.86 0.50 1.48
N LYS A 11 -7.61 0.13 2.74
CA LYS A 11 -8.58 0.17 3.82
C LYS A 11 -8.06 0.94 5.02
N LYS A 12 -8.98 1.66 5.67
CA LYS A 12 -8.84 2.14 7.04
C LYS A 12 -9.94 1.48 7.87
N ASN A 13 -9.56 0.78 8.92
CA ASN A 13 -10.48 0.08 9.82
C ASN A 13 -11.50 -0.81 9.09
N GLY A 14 -11.03 -1.57 8.10
CA GLY A 14 -11.87 -2.48 7.30
C GLY A 14 -12.67 -1.83 6.15
N LYS A 15 -12.76 -0.49 6.10
CA LYS A 15 -13.48 0.24 5.04
C LYS A 15 -12.54 0.68 3.94
N ILE A 16 -12.93 0.47 2.67
CA ILE A 16 -12.15 0.93 1.51
C ILE A 16 -12.15 2.46 1.47
N ILE A 17 -10.97 3.06 1.23
CA ILE A 17 -10.78 4.52 1.28
C ILE A 17 -10.29 5.15 -0.03
N ASN A 18 -9.86 4.36 -1.01
CA ASN A 18 -9.51 4.91 -2.33
C ASN A 18 -10.72 4.97 -3.26
N THR A 19 -10.83 6.08 -4.00
CA THR A 19 -11.93 6.38 -4.93
C THR A 19 -11.55 6.19 -6.39
N GLY A 20 -10.26 5.99 -6.68
CA GLY A 20 -9.73 5.79 -8.02
C GLY A 20 -8.33 5.16 -8.00
N PHE A 21 -7.71 5.14 -9.18
CA PHE A 21 -6.36 4.61 -9.41
C PHE A 21 -5.28 5.45 -8.69
N PHE A 22 -5.41 6.77 -8.79
CA PHE A 22 -4.71 7.73 -7.95
C PHE A 22 -5.73 8.33 -7.00
N THR A 23 -5.43 8.33 -5.70
CA THR A 23 -6.25 9.04 -4.70
C THR A 23 -5.45 10.21 -4.16
N ASP A 24 -6.09 11.38 -4.11
CA ASP A 24 -5.44 12.59 -3.59
C ASP A 24 -5.07 12.39 -2.11
N MET A 25 -3.89 12.87 -1.72
CA MET A 25 -3.45 12.88 -0.33
C MET A 25 -4.43 13.61 0.58
N LYS A 26 -5.06 14.66 0.08
CA LYS A 26 -6.07 15.42 0.82
C LYS A 26 -7.29 14.55 1.14
N ASP A 27 -7.67 13.67 0.22
CA ASP A 27 -8.82 12.78 0.39
C ASP A 27 -8.55 11.67 1.41
N THR A 28 -7.29 11.20 1.51
CA THR A 28 -6.94 10.10 2.43
C THR A 28 -6.41 10.57 3.78
N LEU A 29 -5.63 11.65 3.81
CA LEU A 29 -4.92 12.14 5.00
C LEU A 29 -5.43 13.49 5.53
N GLY A 30 -6.23 14.22 4.75
CA GLY A 30 -6.78 15.53 5.14
C GLY A 30 -5.84 16.73 4.94
N PHE A 31 -4.65 16.53 4.36
CA PHE A 31 -3.71 17.59 4.03
C PHE A 31 -3.02 17.36 2.68
N GLU A 32 -2.52 18.43 2.09
CA GLU A 32 -1.90 18.41 0.76
C GLU A 32 -0.38 18.21 0.83
N CYS A 33 0.17 17.55 -0.18
CA CYS A 33 1.61 17.50 -0.39
C CYS A 33 2.17 18.93 -0.62
N PRO A 34 3.36 19.25 -0.07
CA PRO A 34 4.05 20.51 -0.31
C PRO A 34 4.33 20.64 -1.80
N LYS A 35 4.03 21.82 -2.33
CA LYS A 35 4.32 22.19 -3.70
C LYS A 35 5.53 23.11 -3.73
N ASP A 36 6.37 22.98 -4.75
CA ASP A 36 7.45 23.91 -5.02
C ASP A 36 6.86 25.26 -5.47
N ASN A 37 7.72 26.26 -5.67
CA ASN A 37 7.29 27.58 -6.15
C ASN A 37 6.68 27.55 -7.56
N ASN A 38 6.80 26.43 -8.29
CA ASN A 38 6.22 26.21 -9.61
C ASN A 38 4.90 25.43 -9.54
N GLY A 39 4.43 25.07 -8.34
CA GLY A 39 3.22 24.28 -8.14
C GLY A 39 3.42 22.77 -8.30
N ASN A 40 4.64 22.29 -8.56
CA ASN A 40 4.96 20.87 -8.66
C ASN A 40 5.02 20.25 -7.26
N LEU A 41 4.53 19.03 -7.12
CA LEU A 41 4.66 18.27 -5.88
C LEU A 41 6.14 18.05 -5.57
N ILE A 42 6.60 18.50 -4.40
CA ILE A 42 8.00 18.38 -3.98
C ILE A 42 8.38 16.90 -3.83
N LYS A 43 7.41 16.04 -3.51
CA LYS A 43 7.49 14.57 -3.57
C LYS A 43 6.07 13.99 -3.76
N GLY A 44 5.89 13.08 -4.72
CA GLY A 44 4.76 12.16 -4.71
C GLY A 44 4.04 11.98 -6.05
N GLU A 45 4.35 10.89 -6.76
CA GLU A 45 3.40 10.20 -7.63
C GLU A 45 3.08 8.86 -6.97
N CYS A 46 2.28 8.87 -5.88
CA CYS A 46 1.83 7.64 -5.22
C CYS A 46 0.41 7.31 -5.68
N PHE A 47 0.07 6.03 -5.76
CA PHE A 47 -1.32 5.61 -5.98
C PHE A 47 -2.18 5.96 -4.77
N ILE A 48 -1.60 5.88 -3.57
CA ILE A 48 -2.26 6.24 -2.33
C ILE A 48 -1.28 6.61 -1.23
N PHE A 49 -1.78 7.43 -0.28
CA PHE A 49 -1.14 7.69 1.00
C PHE A 49 -1.98 7.15 2.17
N LEU A 50 -1.31 6.54 3.16
CA LEU A 50 -1.95 5.91 4.33
C LEU A 50 -1.28 6.32 5.63
N GLY A 51 -2.07 6.67 6.64
CA GLY A 51 -1.59 7.09 7.95
C GLY A 51 -2.28 8.36 8.39
N ASP A 52 -1.56 9.18 9.15
CA ASP A 52 -2.00 10.47 9.68
C ASP A 52 -0.90 11.53 9.49
N GLU A 53 -1.16 12.77 9.89
CA GLU A 53 -0.29 13.92 9.62
C GLU A 53 1.15 13.80 10.13
N ASP A 54 1.33 13.11 11.26
CA ASP A 54 2.63 12.93 11.91
C ASP A 54 3.34 11.62 11.53
N PHE A 55 2.64 10.68 10.89
CA PHE A 55 3.25 9.49 10.29
C PHE A 55 2.35 8.93 9.20
N TYR A 56 2.88 8.84 7.99
CA TYR A 56 2.18 8.23 6.87
C TYR A 56 3.16 7.62 5.88
N ILE A 57 2.61 6.77 5.02
CA ILE A 57 3.34 6.14 3.94
C ILE A 57 2.73 6.52 2.60
N GLY A 58 3.55 6.56 1.56
CA GLY A 58 3.13 6.63 0.17
C GLY A 58 3.43 5.31 -0.53
N ILE A 59 2.48 4.80 -1.33
CA ILE A 59 2.65 3.55 -2.09
C ILE A 59 2.69 3.87 -3.58
N TYR A 60 3.76 3.44 -4.25
CA TYR A 60 3.88 3.50 -5.71
C TYR A 60 4.45 2.19 -6.24
N LYS A 61 3.71 1.49 -7.09
CA LYS A 61 4.08 0.18 -7.65
C LYS A 61 4.45 -0.84 -6.58
N THR A 62 5.73 -1.10 -6.35
CA THR A 62 6.25 -2.03 -5.33
C THR A 62 7.03 -1.30 -4.24
N HIS A 63 7.04 0.04 -4.27
CA HIS A 63 7.81 0.90 -3.40
C HIS A 63 6.91 1.51 -2.33
N ILE A 64 7.43 1.61 -1.12
CA ILE A 64 6.78 2.30 0.00
C ILE A 64 7.72 3.40 0.47
N SER A 65 7.30 4.66 0.34
CA SER A 65 7.99 5.81 0.93
C SER A 65 7.38 6.14 2.28
N ILE A 66 8.19 6.49 3.28
CA ILE A 66 7.74 6.67 4.65
C ILE A 66 8.05 8.09 5.11
N TYR A 67 7.05 8.73 5.69
CA TYR A 67 7.07 10.14 6.04
C TYR A 67 6.65 10.37 7.49
N LYS A 68 7.16 11.46 8.06
CA LYS A 68 6.84 11.98 9.38
C LYS A 68 6.54 13.48 9.30
N ASN A 69 5.92 14.04 10.33
CA ASN A 69 5.86 15.49 10.58
C ASN A 69 5.51 16.35 9.34
N LYS A 70 4.38 16.10 8.65
CA LYS A 70 4.00 16.82 7.42
C LYS A 70 5.13 16.86 6.38
N ASN A 71 5.53 15.69 5.87
CA ASN A 71 6.38 15.48 4.68
C ASN A 71 7.90 15.37 4.89
N GLU A 72 8.35 15.16 6.12
CA GLU A 72 9.71 14.71 6.38
C GLU A 72 9.87 13.26 5.91
N PHE A 73 10.60 13.03 4.82
CA PHE A 73 10.94 11.68 4.38
C PHE A 73 11.95 11.06 5.34
N ILE A 74 11.63 9.89 5.89
CA ILE A 74 12.47 9.24 6.91
C ILE A 74 13.04 7.89 6.48
N ASP A 75 12.36 7.17 5.59
CA ASP A 75 12.79 5.84 5.14
C ASP A 75 12.04 5.45 3.86
N GLU A 76 12.52 4.41 3.19
CA GLU A 76 11.81 3.76 2.09
C GLU A 76 12.04 2.25 2.07
N ILE A 77 11.07 1.55 1.51
CA ILE A 77 11.16 0.13 1.20
C ILE A 77 11.09 0.02 -0.32
N LEU A 78 12.26 -0.20 -0.92
CA LEU A 78 12.41 -0.48 -2.34
C LEU A 78 12.35 -1.99 -2.58
N ASP A 79 11.95 -2.38 -3.79
CA ASP A 79 12.05 -3.75 -4.30
C ASP A 79 11.70 -4.85 -3.27
N ILE A 80 10.43 -4.86 -2.86
CA ILE A 80 9.91 -5.82 -1.88
C ILE A 80 10.15 -7.27 -2.35
N ASP A 81 10.30 -7.51 -3.65
CA ASP A 81 10.65 -8.83 -4.18
C ASP A 81 12.06 -9.26 -3.78
N TYR A 82 13.04 -8.35 -3.78
CA TYR A 82 14.38 -8.63 -3.28
C TYR A 82 14.36 -9.01 -1.78
N TYR A 83 13.62 -8.26 -0.96
CA TYR A 83 13.55 -8.51 0.49
C TYR A 83 12.72 -9.74 0.87
N ALA A 84 11.63 -10.02 0.15
CA ALA A 84 10.77 -11.17 0.40
C ALA A 84 11.44 -12.51 0.05
N THR A 85 12.40 -12.50 -0.89
CA THR A 85 13.07 -13.70 -1.41
C THR A 85 14.38 -14.05 -0.69
N THR A 86 15.03 -13.09 -0.02
CA THR A 86 16.31 -13.29 0.67
C THR A 86 16.19 -13.97 2.05
N ILE A 87 15.00 -13.99 2.65
CA ILE A 87 14.76 -14.64 3.96
C ILE A 87 14.36 -16.10 3.72
N LYS A 88 15.34 -17.01 3.88
CA LYS A 88 15.28 -18.43 3.51
C LYS A 88 14.17 -19.28 4.16
N GLU A 89 13.33 -18.78 5.05
CA GLU A 89 12.42 -19.63 5.84
C GLU A 89 10.94 -19.19 5.89
N THR A 90 10.56 -18.03 5.33
CA THR A 90 9.13 -17.64 5.16
C THR A 90 8.94 -16.82 3.89
N LYS A 91 8.91 -17.49 2.73
CA LYS A 91 9.16 -16.95 1.37
C LYS A 91 8.37 -15.72 0.85
N PHE A 92 7.46 -15.11 1.61
CA PHE A 92 6.63 -14.00 1.09
C PHE A 92 6.21 -12.99 2.16
N ARG A 93 6.97 -12.82 3.25
CA ARG A 93 6.61 -11.86 4.30
C ARG A 93 7.81 -11.03 4.73
N TYR A 94 7.62 -9.72 4.76
CA TYR A 94 8.58 -8.73 5.21
C TYR A 94 7.98 -7.98 6.40
N LYS A 95 8.75 -7.85 7.47
CA LYS A 95 8.39 -7.08 8.66
C LYS A 95 9.52 -6.12 9.00
N LYS A 96 9.21 -4.84 9.20
CA LYS A 96 10.18 -3.84 9.64
C LYS A 96 9.52 -2.87 10.61
N PHE A 97 10.22 -2.55 11.70
CA PHE A 97 9.83 -1.49 12.62
C PHE A 97 10.48 -0.19 12.19
N ILE A 98 9.68 0.86 11.99
CA ILE A 98 10.13 2.20 11.61
C ILE A 98 9.34 3.19 12.46
N ASP A 99 10.05 4.03 13.22
CA ASP A 99 9.44 5.01 14.12
C ASP A 99 8.36 4.42 15.05
N ASN A 100 8.65 3.25 15.64
CA ASN A 100 7.73 2.46 16.49
C ASN A 100 6.48 1.89 15.77
N VAL A 101 6.42 1.96 14.45
CA VAL A 101 5.36 1.35 13.64
C VAL A 101 5.88 0.06 13.01
N GLU A 102 5.20 -1.07 13.27
CA GLU A 102 5.49 -2.33 12.57
C GLU A 102 4.76 -2.34 11.22
N LEU A 103 5.53 -2.35 10.12
CA LEU A 103 5.01 -2.61 8.79
C LEU A 103 5.09 -4.12 8.51
N ASP A 104 3.95 -4.76 8.24
CA ASP A 104 3.85 -6.17 7.82
C ASP A 104 3.42 -6.23 6.36
N VAL A 105 4.36 -6.54 5.46
CA VAL A 105 4.10 -6.72 4.03
C VAL A 105 4.12 -8.20 3.70
N ARG A 106 3.11 -8.67 2.98
CA ARG A 106 3.01 -10.03 2.47
C ARG A 106 2.86 -10.04 0.96
N ARG A 107 3.70 -10.80 0.29
CA ARG A 107 3.58 -11.06 -1.14
C ARG A 107 2.61 -12.22 -1.42
N PHE A 108 1.89 -12.12 -2.51
CA PHE A 108 1.00 -13.16 -3.03
C PHE A 108 1.81 -14.14 -3.89
N ASN A 109 1.35 -15.39 -4.00
CA ASN A 109 2.14 -16.44 -4.66
C ASN A 109 2.25 -16.20 -6.17
N SER A 110 1.17 -15.69 -6.76
CA SER A 110 0.95 -15.76 -8.20
C SER A 110 1.40 -14.52 -8.96
N ASN A 111 1.71 -13.39 -8.29
CA ASN A 111 2.04 -12.12 -8.94
C ASN A 111 2.93 -11.22 -8.05
N SER A 112 3.47 -10.14 -8.61
CA SER A 112 4.02 -9.00 -7.86
C SER A 112 2.90 -8.15 -7.26
N THR A 113 2.04 -8.82 -6.47
CA THR A 113 0.94 -8.26 -5.69
C THR A 113 1.27 -8.45 -4.22
N TYR A 114 1.04 -7.40 -3.43
CA TYR A 114 1.44 -7.32 -2.04
C TYR A 114 0.26 -6.86 -1.19
N MET A 115 0.24 -7.31 0.06
CA MET A 115 -0.66 -6.85 1.10
C MET A 115 0.18 -6.25 2.21
N LEU A 116 0.06 -4.94 2.41
CA LEU A 116 0.62 -4.22 3.54
C LEU A 116 -0.41 -4.11 4.65
N ARG A 117 0.06 -4.20 5.88
CA ARG A 117 -0.71 -3.96 7.10
C ARG A 117 0.15 -3.25 8.13
N PHE A 118 -0.39 -2.20 8.75
CA PHE A 118 0.21 -1.57 9.92
C PHE A 118 -0.85 -0.97 10.84
N TRP A 119 -0.52 -0.85 12.13
CA TRP A 119 -1.35 -0.18 13.11
C TRP A 119 -0.69 1.15 13.47
N TYR A 120 -1.50 2.20 13.53
CA TYR A 120 -1.03 3.52 13.96
C TYR A 120 -2.15 4.24 14.70
N LYS A 121 -1.85 4.79 15.90
CA LYS A 121 -2.81 5.52 16.76
C LYS A 121 -4.17 4.84 16.98
N GLY A 122 -4.19 3.51 17.03
CA GLY A 122 -5.41 2.72 17.22
C GLY A 122 -6.18 2.41 15.93
N ASP A 123 -5.78 3.00 14.80
CA ASP A 123 -6.32 2.68 13.49
C ASP A 123 -5.51 1.56 12.82
N LEU A 124 -6.23 0.68 12.12
CA LEU A 124 -5.64 -0.30 11.23
C LEU A 124 -5.66 0.22 9.79
N TYR A 125 -4.46 0.31 9.21
CA TYR A 125 -4.27 0.63 7.80
C TYR A 125 -3.84 -0.63 7.04
N GLU A 126 -4.50 -0.88 5.92
CA GLU A 126 -4.23 -2.01 5.05
C GLU A 126 -4.22 -1.57 3.58
N ALA A 127 -3.34 -2.16 2.77
CA ALA A 127 -3.34 -1.95 1.33
C ALA A 127 -3.02 -3.25 0.59
N MET A 128 -3.77 -3.54 -0.47
CA MET A 128 -3.35 -4.43 -1.52
C MET A 128 -2.83 -3.60 -2.69
N TYR A 129 -1.63 -3.88 -3.19
CA TYR A 129 -1.00 -3.05 -4.22
C TYR A 129 -0.02 -3.86 -5.07
N GLY A 130 0.37 -3.29 -6.21
CA GLY A 130 1.33 -3.89 -7.14
C GLY A 130 0.72 -4.15 -8.52
N TYR A 131 1.32 -5.07 -9.26
CA TYR A 131 0.89 -5.39 -10.62
C TYR A 131 -0.47 -6.10 -10.62
N ASN A 132 -1.32 -5.80 -11.61
CA ASN A 132 -2.67 -6.34 -11.78
C ASN A 132 -3.66 -6.06 -10.63
N VAL A 133 -3.39 -5.07 -9.77
CA VAL A 133 -4.31 -4.65 -8.71
C VAL A 133 -5.21 -3.52 -9.21
N ASP A 134 -6.50 -3.80 -9.33
CA ASP A 134 -7.53 -2.84 -9.74
C ASP A 134 -8.62 -2.73 -8.65
N LEU A 135 -9.27 -1.56 -8.55
CA LEU A 135 -10.48 -1.37 -7.76
C LEU A 135 -11.63 -2.27 -8.23
N ASP A 136 -11.65 -2.68 -9.51
CA ASP A 136 -12.51 -3.77 -9.97
C ASP A 136 -12.05 -5.10 -9.36
N ILE A 137 -12.72 -5.50 -8.28
CA ILE A 137 -12.47 -6.75 -7.57
C ILE A 137 -12.61 -7.96 -8.49
N ASN A 138 -13.51 -7.92 -9.49
CA ASN A 138 -13.67 -9.04 -10.42
C ASN A 138 -12.42 -9.20 -11.28
N TYR A 139 -11.89 -8.09 -11.80
CA TYR A 139 -10.62 -8.09 -12.54
C TYR A 139 -9.48 -8.67 -11.69
N LEU A 140 -9.34 -8.19 -10.44
CA LEU A 140 -8.33 -8.70 -9.53
C LEU A 140 -8.49 -10.20 -9.26
N GLN A 141 -9.72 -10.66 -8.96
CA GLN A 141 -10.02 -12.07 -8.76
C GLN A 141 -9.71 -12.92 -10.01
N HIS A 142 -9.89 -12.41 -11.22
CA HIS A 142 -9.54 -13.14 -12.44
C HIS A 142 -8.03 -13.40 -12.56
N ASN A 143 -7.20 -12.49 -12.07
CA ASN A 143 -5.74 -12.55 -12.20
C ASN A 143 -5.01 -13.31 -11.07
N LEU A 144 -5.71 -13.70 -10.00
CA LEU A 144 -5.14 -14.40 -8.86
C LEU A 144 -5.31 -15.93 -8.96
N ASP A 145 -4.37 -16.68 -8.37
CA ASP A 145 -4.55 -18.12 -8.17
C ASP A 145 -5.62 -18.45 -7.11
N ARG A 146 -6.07 -19.71 -7.03
CA ARG A 146 -7.13 -20.12 -6.10
C ARG A 146 -6.81 -19.82 -4.63
N LYS A 147 -5.54 -19.96 -4.19
CA LYS A 147 -5.14 -19.71 -2.81
C LYS A 147 -5.16 -18.21 -2.51
N ASP A 148 -4.73 -17.42 -3.46
CA ASP A 148 -4.65 -15.96 -3.38
C ASP A 148 -6.05 -15.31 -3.46
N LYS A 149 -6.98 -15.86 -4.25
CA LYS A 149 -8.40 -15.46 -4.22
C LYS A 149 -9.01 -15.62 -2.82
N PHE A 150 -8.75 -16.75 -2.15
CA PHE A 150 -9.25 -16.97 -0.79
C PHE A 150 -8.67 -15.95 0.21
N LYS A 151 -7.41 -15.56 0.04
CA LYS A 151 -6.80 -14.50 0.87
C LYS A 151 -7.46 -13.15 0.60
N LEU A 152 -7.69 -12.80 -0.67
CA LEU A 152 -8.38 -11.59 -1.08
C LEU A 152 -9.79 -11.54 -0.49
N ASP A 153 -10.59 -12.58 -0.66
CA ASP A 153 -11.97 -12.63 -0.14
C ASP A 153 -11.99 -12.51 1.37
N ARG A 154 -11.08 -13.19 2.07
CA ARG A 154 -10.95 -13.06 3.52
C ARG A 154 -10.58 -11.64 3.92
N TRP A 155 -9.66 -10.99 3.21
CA TRP A 155 -9.26 -9.62 3.50
C TRP A 155 -10.37 -8.61 3.20
N LEU A 156 -11.10 -8.76 2.09
CA LEU A 156 -12.22 -7.91 1.70
C LEU A 156 -13.37 -7.98 2.72
N ASN A 157 -13.70 -9.17 3.20
CA ASN A 157 -14.82 -9.38 4.12
C ASN A 157 -14.46 -9.26 5.61
N LYS A 158 -13.19 -9.06 5.94
CA LYS A 158 -12.77 -8.89 7.33
C LYS A 158 -13.22 -7.53 7.85
N THR A 159 -14.21 -7.57 8.74
CA THR A 159 -14.59 -6.44 9.61
C THR A 159 -13.75 -6.51 10.89
N ILE A 160 -13.33 -5.35 11.40
CA ILE A 160 -12.57 -5.21 12.66
C ILE A 160 -13.56 -5.05 13.81
#